data_AF-A0A534IUX3-F1
#
_entry.id   AF-A0A534IUX3-F1
#
_cell.length_a   1.000
_cell.length_b   1.000
_cell.length_c   1.000
_cell.angle_alpha   90.00
_cell.angle_beta   90.00
_cell.angle_gamma   90.00
#
_symmetry.space_group_name_H-M   'P 1'
#
loop_
_entity.id
_entity.type
_entity.pdbx_description
1 polymer ?
#
loop_
_entity_poly.entity_id
_entity_poly.type
_entity_poly.pdbx_seq_one_letter_code
_entity_poly.pdbx_strand_id
1 'polypeptide(L)'
;YTWLGVTLALTLITMPFVVRAVQPALLEVQRDLEDAAETLGAGRIYVARRIILPTVLPSLLTGFTLAFARALGEYGSVIFIAGNLPMKTEITPLLIVIHLEEFDYQGAAALGVVMLVISFVVLFAINLLQAWGRRRQVRAAH
;
A
#
# COMPACT_ATOMS: atom_id res chain seq x y z
N TYR A 1 -9.93 -12.71 17.97
CA TYR A 1 -10.23 -11.29 17.73
C TYR A 1 -9.03 -10.45 17.27
N THR A 2 -7.83 -11.05 17.19
CA THR A 2 -6.55 -10.34 17.03
C THR A 2 -6.24 -9.90 15.59
N TRP A 3 -6.62 -10.68 14.58
CA TRP A 3 -6.40 -10.31 13.17
C TRP A 3 -7.19 -9.07 12.72
N LEU A 4 -8.44 -8.90 13.19
CA LEU A 4 -9.25 -7.71 12.88
C LEU A 4 -8.63 -6.44 13.48
N GLY A 5 -8.13 -6.52 14.73
CA GLY A 5 -7.44 -5.41 15.38
C GLY A 5 -6.16 -5.00 14.64
N VAL A 6 -5.36 -5.99 14.24
CA VAL A 6 -4.15 -5.76 13.43
C VAL A 6 -4.50 -5.11 12.08
N THR A 7 -5.50 -5.63 11.37
CA THR A 7 -5.93 -5.07 10.07
C THR A 7 -6.41 -3.63 10.22
N LEU A 8 -7.22 -3.32 11.24
CA LEU A 8 -7.70 -1.96 11.48
C LEU A 8 -6.56 -1.00 11.83
N ALA A 9 -5.64 -1.40 12.71
CA ALA A 9 -4.49 -0.60 13.08
C ALA A 9 -3.59 -0.30 11.87
N LEU A 10 -3.25 -1.33 11.08
CA LEU A 10 -2.44 -1.17 9.87
C LEU A 10 -3.14 -0.29 8.83
N THR A 11 -4.46 -0.45 8.66
CA THR A 11 -5.24 0.39 7.74
C THR A 11 -5.17 1.87 8.14
N LEU A 12 -5.38 2.17 9.42
CA LEU A 12 -5.34 3.56 9.92
C LEU A 12 -3.94 4.17 9.82
N ILE A 13 -2.89 3.40 10.12
CA ILE A 13 -1.49 3.87 10.04
C ILE A 13 -1.08 4.12 8.58
N THR A 14 -1.60 3.36 7.64
CA THR A 14 -1.17 3.40 6.23
C THR A 14 -2.07 4.25 5.33
N MET A 15 -3.32 4.51 5.72
CA MET A 15 -4.26 5.38 5.00
C MET A 15 -3.67 6.75 4.61
N PRO A 16 -2.92 7.48 5.48
CA PRO A 16 -2.38 8.79 5.13
C PRO A 16 -1.45 8.77 3.91
N PHE A 17 -0.78 7.66 3.64
CA PHE A 17 0.12 7.50 2.49
C PHE A 17 -0.67 7.43 1.18
N VAL A 18 -1.79 6.70 1.19
CA VAL A 18 -2.69 6.65 0.03
C VAL A 18 -3.32 8.01 -0.22
N VAL A 19 -3.83 8.66 0.82
CA VAL A 19 -4.47 9.99 0.70
C VAL A 19 -3.50 11.02 0.16
N ARG A 20 -2.26 11.07 0.68
CA ARG A 20 -1.23 12.01 0.19
C ARG A 20 -0.84 11.80 -1.27
N ALA A 21 -0.89 10.57 -1.76
CA ALA A 21 -0.59 10.27 -3.16
C ALA A 21 -1.78 10.63 -4.08
N VAL A 22 -3.00 10.37 -3.65
CA VAL A 22 -4.21 10.54 -4.46
C VAL A 22 -4.71 11.99 -4.47
N GLN A 23 -4.57 12.73 -3.37
CA GLN A 23 -5.10 14.09 -3.23
C GLN A 23 -4.60 15.06 -4.31
N PRO A 24 -3.29 15.14 -4.64
CA PRO A 24 -2.81 16.01 -5.72
C PRO A 24 -3.41 15.62 -7.08
N ALA A 25 -3.50 14.32 -7.35
CA ALA A 25 -4.03 13.80 -8.60
C ALA A 25 -5.53 14.08 -8.77
N LEU A 26 -6.30 14.11 -7.68
CA LEU A 26 -7.70 14.53 -7.68
C LEU A 26 -7.83 16.04 -7.99
N LEU A 27 -6.94 16.87 -7.46
CA LEU A 27 -6.95 18.32 -7.72
C LEU A 27 -6.53 18.67 -9.15
N GLU A 28 -5.77 17.79 -9.80
CA GLU A 28 -5.38 17.91 -11.22
C GLU A 28 -6.47 17.46 -12.19
N VAL A 29 -7.51 16.74 -11.73
CA VAL A 29 -8.65 16.39 -12.59
C VAL A 29 -9.29 17.68 -13.08
N GLN A 30 -9.27 17.88 -14.40
CA GLN A 30 -9.83 19.06 -15.04
C GLN A 30 -11.33 19.11 -14.76
N ARG A 31 -11.77 20.11 -13.98
CA ARG A 31 -13.20 20.34 -13.69
C ARG A 31 -14.03 20.45 -14.97
N ASP A 32 -13.41 20.94 -16.05
CA ASP A 32 -14.02 21.03 -17.38
C ASP A 32 -14.53 19.68 -17.92
N LEU A 33 -13.84 18.56 -17.63
CA LEU A 33 -14.29 17.21 -18.03
C LEU A 33 -15.48 16.73 -17.20
N GLU A 34 -15.56 17.13 -15.93
CA GLU A 34 -16.70 16.85 -15.06
C GLU A 34 -17.92 17.68 -15.48
N ASP A 35 -17.74 18.99 -15.68
CA ASP A 35 -18.78 19.93 -16.09
C ASP A 35 -19.36 19.60 -17.48
N ALA A 36 -18.52 19.16 -18.42
CA ALA A 36 -18.97 18.69 -19.74
C ALA A 36 -19.80 17.40 -19.64
N ALA A 37 -19.37 16.45 -18.80
CA ALA A 37 -20.09 15.20 -18.60
C ALA A 37 -21.44 15.42 -17.89
N GLU A 38 -21.50 16.32 -16.91
CA GLU A 38 -22.75 16.71 -16.26
C GLU A 38 -23.69 17.42 -17.24
N THR A 39 -23.17 18.31 -18.10
CA THR A 39 -23.96 18.99 -19.15
C THR A 39 -24.53 18.00 -20.18
N LEU A 40 -23.81 16.90 -20.46
CA LEU A 40 -24.27 15.80 -21.31
C LEU A 40 -25.25 14.84 -20.60
N GLY A 41 -25.64 15.12 -19.37
CA GLY A 41 -26.58 14.31 -18.59
C GLY A 41 -25.95 13.06 -17.96
N ALA A 42 -24.62 12.97 -17.89
CA ALA A 42 -23.96 11.84 -17.23
C ALA A 42 -24.12 11.93 -15.71
N GLY A 43 -24.50 10.81 -15.09
CA GLY A 43 -24.62 10.74 -13.62
C GLY A 43 -23.26 10.76 -12.91
N ARG A 44 -23.24 11.24 -11.66
CA ARG A 44 -22.02 11.36 -10.83
C ARG A 44 -21.22 10.05 -10.70
N ILE A 45 -21.89 8.90 -10.67
CA ILE A 45 -21.25 7.57 -10.61
C ILE A 45 -20.51 7.25 -11.93
N TYR A 46 -21.06 7.68 -13.06
CA TYR A 46 -20.44 7.51 -14.38
C TYR A 46 -19.16 8.34 -14.47
N VAL A 47 -19.22 9.62 -14.10
CA VAL A 47 -18.06 10.53 -14.04
C VAL A 47 -16.98 9.96 -13.12
N ALA A 48 -17.35 9.54 -11.90
CA ALA A 48 -16.40 8.97 -10.96
C ALA A 48 -15.68 7.72 -11.48
N ARG A 49 -16.41 6.78 -12.11
CA ARG A 49 -15.81 5.53 -12.61
C ARG A 49 -15.06 5.69 -13.94
N ARG A 50 -15.52 6.58 -14.83
CA ARG A 50 -15.03 6.65 -16.21
C ARG A 50 -14.05 7.80 -16.46
N ILE A 51 -14.07 8.83 -15.63
CA ILE A 51 -13.21 10.02 -15.76
C ILE A 51 -12.24 10.08 -14.59
N ILE A 52 -12.74 10.14 -13.36
CA ILE A 52 -11.90 10.33 -12.17
C ILE A 52 -11.03 9.10 -11.91
N LEU A 53 -11.63 7.91 -11.78
CA LEU A 53 -10.94 6.68 -11.41
C LEU A 53 -9.74 6.34 -12.32
N PRO A 54 -9.84 6.32 -13.66
CA PRO A 54 -8.68 6.03 -14.51
C PRO A 54 -7.58 7.10 -14.44
N THR A 55 -7.95 8.36 -14.19
CA THR A 55 -7.00 9.48 -14.05
C THR A 55 -6.21 9.38 -12.75
N VAL A 56 -6.86 9.04 -11.64
CA VAL A 56 -6.20 8.90 -10.32
C VAL A 56 -5.59 7.51 -10.11
N LEU A 57 -5.88 6.53 -10.98
CA LEU A 57 -5.40 5.14 -10.84
C LEU A 57 -3.86 5.03 -10.70
N PRO A 58 -3.02 5.73 -11.49
CA PRO A 58 -1.56 5.68 -11.33
C PRO A 58 -1.11 6.18 -9.95
N SER A 59 -1.74 7.26 -9.47
CA SER A 59 -1.47 7.86 -8.16
C SER A 59 -1.97 6.98 -7.03
N LEU A 60 -3.11 6.30 -7.20
CA LEU A 60 -3.64 5.30 -6.28
C LEU A 60 -2.69 4.11 -6.15
N LEU A 61 -2.15 3.60 -7.26
CA LEU A 61 -1.15 2.52 -7.25
C LEU A 61 0.13 2.95 -6.52
N THR A 62 0.59 4.18 -6.75
CA THR A 62 1.74 4.74 -6.04
C THR A 62 1.48 4.83 -4.53
N GLY A 63 0.33 5.40 -4.14
CA GLY A 63 -0.10 5.49 -2.74
C GLY A 63 -0.25 4.13 -2.06
N PHE A 64 -0.84 3.16 -2.76
CA PHE A 64 -0.97 1.77 -2.29
C PHE A 64 0.40 1.15 -2.02
N THR A 65 1.38 1.41 -2.89
CA THR A 65 2.74 0.87 -2.75
C THR A 65 3.45 1.44 -1.53
N LEU A 66 3.31 2.75 -1.31
CA LEU A 66 3.85 3.42 -0.11
C LEU A 66 3.18 2.91 1.17
N ALA A 67 1.86 2.78 1.15
CA ALA A 67 1.08 2.20 2.24
C ALA A 67 1.51 0.76 2.54
N PHE A 68 1.70 -0.06 1.50
CA PHE A 68 2.16 -1.44 1.61
C PHE A 68 3.59 -1.54 2.17
N ALA A 69 4.52 -0.72 1.67
CA ALA A 69 5.88 -0.62 2.20
C ALA A 69 5.87 -0.27 3.69
N ARG A 70 5.00 0.67 4.08
CA ARG A 70 4.86 1.09 5.48
C ARG A 70 4.25 0.01 6.36
N ALA A 71 3.26 -0.72 5.85
CA ALA A 71 2.63 -1.84 6.54
C ALA A 71 3.62 -2.97 6.82
N LEU A 72 4.47 -3.32 5.84
CA LEU A 72 5.51 -4.34 6.00
C LEU A 72 6.56 -3.93 7.04
N GLY A 73 6.91 -2.65 7.08
CA GLY A 73 7.83 -2.10 8.07
C GLY A 73 7.20 -1.85 9.45
N GLU A 74 5.88 -2.03 9.60
CA GLU A 74 5.23 -1.87 10.90
C GLU A 74 5.38 -3.15 11.73
N TYR A 75 6.31 -3.08 12.68
CA TYR A 75 6.47 -4.08 13.74
C TYR A 75 5.89 -3.59 15.06
N GLY A 76 6.09 -2.30 15.37
CA GLY A 76 5.89 -1.74 16.70
C GLY A 76 4.43 -1.73 17.14
N SER A 77 3.49 -1.47 16.23
CA SER A 77 2.06 -1.54 16.56
C SER A 77 1.49 -2.95 16.53
N VAL A 78 2.05 -3.82 15.68
CA VAL A 78 1.51 -5.17 15.42
C VAL A 78 1.84 -6.11 16.57
N ILE A 79 3.00 -5.98 17.20
CA ILE A 79 3.42 -6.81 18.35
C ILE A 79 2.50 -6.62 19.58
N PHE A 80 2.07 -5.39 19.88
CA PHE A 80 1.20 -5.13 21.03
C PHE A 80 -0.25 -5.59 20.80
N ILE A 81 -0.67 -5.70 19.54
CA ILE A 81 -2.05 -6.05 19.17
C ILE A 81 -2.17 -7.55 18.88
N ALA A 82 -1.14 -8.20 18.34
CA ALA A 82 -1.14 -9.64 18.13
C ALA A 82 -0.82 -10.36 19.43
N GLY A 83 -1.79 -11.12 19.95
CA GLY A 83 -1.68 -11.84 21.22
C GLY A 83 -0.70 -13.03 21.25
N ASN A 84 0.29 -13.06 20.35
CA ASN A 84 1.38 -14.04 20.29
C ASN A 84 0.97 -15.50 20.54
N LEU A 85 -0.09 -15.97 19.89
CA LEU A 85 -0.43 -17.39 19.92
C LEU A 85 0.42 -18.12 18.86
N PRO A 86 1.28 -19.07 19.27
CA PRO A 86 2.10 -19.85 18.35
C PRO A 86 1.24 -20.47 17.25
N MET A 87 1.68 -20.40 15.99
CA MET A 87 0.98 -20.96 14.82
C MET A 87 -0.42 -20.39 14.53
N LYS A 88 -0.88 -19.34 15.25
CA LYS A 88 -2.20 -18.71 15.02
C LYS A 88 -2.11 -17.22 14.74
N THR A 89 -1.29 -16.49 15.49
CA THR A 89 -1.18 -15.03 15.38
C THR A 89 0.26 -14.56 15.52
N GLU A 90 1.18 -15.42 15.15
CA GLU A 90 2.61 -15.17 15.23
C GLU A 90 3.05 -14.30 14.06
N ILE A 91 3.86 -13.28 14.34
CA ILE A 91 4.34 -12.34 13.33
C ILE A 91 5.85 -12.54 13.23
N THR A 92 6.37 -12.64 12.02
CA THR A 92 7.80 -12.90 11.76
C THR A 92 8.79 -11.99 12.51
N PRO A 93 8.56 -10.67 12.70
CA PRO A 93 9.51 -9.85 13.44
C PRO A 93 9.46 -10.09 14.97
N LEU A 94 8.42 -10.72 15.51
CA LEU A 94 8.43 -11.19 16.89
C LEU A 94 9.41 -12.36 17.06
N LEU A 95 9.46 -13.28 16.09
CA LEU A 95 10.46 -14.35 16.08
C LEU A 95 11.88 -13.79 16.07
N ILE A 96 12.14 -12.69 15.35
CA ILE A 96 13.45 -12.01 15.39
C ILE A 96 13.80 -11.57 16.80
N VAL A 97 12.85 -10.99 17.56
CA VAL A 97 13.09 -10.58 18.95
C VAL A 97 13.29 -11.78 19.86
N ILE A 98 12.50 -12.85 19.70
CA ILE A 98 12.68 -14.09 20.48
C ILE A 98 14.09 -14.67 20.25
N HIS A 99 14.55 -14.79 18.99
CA HIS A 99 15.90 -15.26 18.69
C HIS A 99 16.99 -14.34 19.24
N LEU A 100 16.78 -13.01 19.27
CA LEU A 100 17.71 -12.06 19.89
C LEU A 100 17.76 -12.22 21.42
N GLU A 101 16.62 -12.48 22.07
CA GLU A 101 16.54 -12.74 23.52
C GLU A 101 17.20 -14.08 23.90
N GLU A 102 17.13 -15.08 23.01
CA GLU A 102 17.80 -16.38 23.15
C GLU A 102 19.30 -16.34 22.78
N PHE A 103 19.85 -15.16 22.49
CA PHE A 103 21.24 -14.94 22.01
C PHE A 103 21.56 -15.65 20.69
N ASP A 104 20.56 -16.11 19.94
CA ASP A 104 20.70 -16.66 18.60
C ASP A 104 20.69 -15.53 17.55
N TYR A 105 21.80 -14.81 17.49
CA TYR A 105 22.00 -13.74 16.51
C TYR A 105 21.97 -14.25 15.06
N GLN A 106 22.32 -15.52 14.82
CA GLN A 106 22.30 -16.10 13.48
C GLN A 106 20.87 -16.33 12.99
N GLY A 107 20.00 -16.91 13.82
CA GLY A 107 18.58 -17.07 13.51
C GLY A 107 17.88 -15.73 13.28
N ALA A 108 18.13 -14.75 14.15
CA ALA A 108 17.60 -13.39 14.00
C ALA A 108 18.05 -12.71 12.69
N ALA A 109 19.33 -12.82 12.34
CA ALA A 109 19.87 -12.24 11.11
C ALA A 109 19.31 -12.91 9.85
N ALA A 110 19.17 -14.25 9.86
CA ALA A 110 18.59 -15.00 8.74
C ALA A 110 17.16 -14.55 8.44
N LEU A 111 16.31 -14.45 9.48
CA LEU A 111 14.95 -13.95 9.35
C LEU A 111 14.91 -12.50 8.85
N GLY A 112 15.76 -11.63 9.39
CA GLY A 112 15.85 -10.24 8.96
C GLY A 112 16.22 -10.10 7.47
N VAL A 113 17.20 -10.88 7.00
CA VAL A 113 17.61 -10.89 5.59
C VAL A 113 16.50 -11.41 4.68
N VAL A 114 15.80 -12.49 5.06
CA VAL A 114 14.66 -13.00 4.29
C VAL A 114 13.56 -11.95 4.17
N MET A 115 13.20 -11.29 5.28
CA MET A 115 12.21 -10.21 5.26
C MET A 115 12.64 -9.03 4.38
N LEU A 116 13.92 -8.65 4.43
CA LEU A 116 14.47 -7.60 3.57
C LEU A 116 14.37 -7.96 2.08
N VAL A 117 14.78 -9.17 1.71
CA VAL A 117 14.75 -9.64 0.32
C VAL A 117 13.32 -9.69 -0.19
N ILE A 118 12.37 -10.23 0.58
CA ILE A 118 10.96 -10.29 0.19
C ILE A 118 10.41 -8.87 -0.01
N SER A 119 10.67 -7.97 0.96
CA SER A 119 10.22 -6.58 0.87
C SER A 119 10.80 -5.88 -0.37
N PHE A 120 12.09 -6.08 -0.64
CA PHE A 120 12.74 -5.54 -1.83
C PHE A 120 12.11 -6.08 -3.11
N VAL A 121 11.92 -7.39 -3.24
CA VAL A 121 11.34 -8.02 -4.43
C VAL A 121 9.92 -7.51 -4.69
N VAL A 122 9.09 -7.41 -3.66
CA VAL A 122 7.72 -6.91 -3.81
C VAL A 122 7.71 -5.43 -4.20
N LEU A 123 8.49 -4.59 -3.54
CA LEU A 123 8.58 -3.17 -3.89
C LEU A 123 9.16 -2.95 -5.29
N PHE A 124 10.17 -3.73 -5.67
CA PHE A 124 10.77 -3.68 -6.99
C PHE A 124 9.74 -4.08 -8.07
N ALA A 125 9.02 -5.18 -7.86
CA ALA A 125 7.97 -5.64 -8.77
C ALA A 125 6.87 -4.59 -8.95
N ILE A 126 6.39 -4.00 -7.85
CA ILE A 126 5.35 -2.97 -7.91
C ILE A 126 5.86 -1.71 -8.63
N ASN A 127 7.07 -1.24 -8.32
CA ASN A 127 7.67 -0.09 -9.00
C ASN A 127 7.85 -0.35 -10.50
N LEU A 128 8.26 -1.56 -10.89
CA LEU A 128 8.42 -1.95 -12.29
C LEU A 128 7.08 -1.93 -13.03
N LEU A 129 6.03 -2.52 -12.43
CA LEU A 129 4.67 -2.51 -12.99
C LEU A 129 4.14 -1.09 -13.18
N GLN A 130 4.36 -0.20 -12.21
CA GLN A 130 3.98 1.22 -12.33
C GLN A 130 4.76 1.94 -13.42
N ALA A 131 6.06 1.70 -13.53
CA ALA A 131 6.90 2.30 -14.57
C ALA A 131 6.44 1.86 -15.97
N TRP A 132 6.05 0.59 -16.14
CA TRP A 132 5.50 0.07 -17.38
C TRP A 132 4.12 0.66 -17.69
N GLY A 133 3.25 0.78 -16.68
CA GLY A 133 1.92 1.39 -16.83
C GLY A 133 1.98 2.86 -17.28
N ARG A 134 2.85 3.67 -16.65
CA ARG A 134 3.06 5.08 -17.02
C ARG A 134 3.56 5.22 -18.46
N ARG A 135 4.51 4.38 -18.89
CA ARG A 135 5.02 4.38 -20.27
C ARG A 135 3.94 4.07 -21.31
N ARG A 136 2.94 3.24 -20.98
CA ARG A 136 1.82 2.93 -21.88
C ARG A 136 0.82 4.07 -21.99
N GLN A 137 0.52 4.77 -20.89
CA GLN A 137 -0.37 5.93 -20.91
C GLN A 137 0.22 7.09 -21.74
N VAL A 138 1.52 7.35 -21.63
CA VAL A 138 2.21 8.38 -22.44
C VAL A 138 2.22 8.03 -23.94
N ARG A 139 2.33 6.74 -24.30
CA ARG A 139 2.26 6.29 -25.71
C ARG A 139 0.86 6.29 -26.31
N ALA A 140 -0.19 6.27 -25.50
CA ALA A 140 -1.58 6.33 -25.97
C ALA A 140 -2.11 7.77 -26.14
N ALA A 141 -1.34 8.76 -25.67
CA ALA A 141 -1.65 10.20 -25.77
C ALA A 141 -0.94 10.88 -26.96
N HIS A 142 -0.21 10.13 -27.78
CA HIS A 142 0.36 10.52 -29.07
C HIS A 142 -0.33 9.75 -30.18
#